data_AF-F2FA99-F1
#
_entry.id   AF-F2FA99-F1
#
_cell.length_a   1.000
_cell.length_b   1.000
_cell.length_c   1.000
_cell.angle_alpha   90.00
_cell.angle_beta   90.00
_cell.angle_gamma   90.00
#
_symmetry.space_group_name_H-M   'P 1'
#
loop_
_entity.id
_entity.type
_entity.pdbx_description
1 polymer ?
#
loop_
_entity_poly.entity_id
_entity_poly.type
_entity_poly.pdbx_seq_one_letter_code
_entity_poly.pdbx_strand_id
1 'polypeptide(L)'
;MAVSEIIIMMLVYGGLFLYTARLSSSNNKIIFYGHYIFLIVLYCLISIAIWFIYKVNEVHINYHSGYEPISLTNKAIFTIVCFSIYNLILILVSKRLKRKSLVLKKVAALERKLEENK
;
A
#
# COMPACT_ATOMS: atom_id res chain seq x y z
N MET A 1 -2.47 9.34 19.81
CA MET A 1 -2.15 9.21 18.37
C MET A 1 -3.14 10.06 17.62
N ALA A 2 -2.68 11.07 16.90
CA ALA A 2 -3.54 11.91 16.09
C ALA A 2 -3.95 11.18 14.80
N VAL A 3 -5.08 11.58 14.20
CA VAL A 3 -5.50 11.05 12.89
C VAL A 3 -4.44 11.31 11.81
N SER A 4 -3.70 12.42 11.90
CA SER A 4 -2.56 12.73 11.03
C SER A 4 -1.45 11.68 11.10
N GLU A 5 -1.17 11.13 12.28
CA GLU A 5 -0.15 10.09 12.45
C GLU A 5 -0.61 8.77 11.81
N ILE A 6 -1.90 8.45 11.86
CA ILE A 6 -2.48 7.28 11.17
C ILE A 6 -2.30 7.45 9.65
N ILE A 7 -2.57 8.65 9.13
CA ILE A 7 -2.37 8.98 7.71
C ILE A 7 -0.91 8.76 7.30
N ILE A 8 0.03 9.32 8.07
CA ILE A 8 1.47 9.19 7.79
C ILE A 8 1.88 7.71 7.79
N MET A 9 1.50 6.95 8.82
CA MET A 9 1.82 5.52 8.92
C MET A 9 1.25 4.74 7.74
N MET A 10 -0.01 4.98 7.38
CA MET A 10 -0.66 4.32 6.24
C MET A 10 -0.01 4.65 4.90
N LEU A 11 0.45 5.89 4.71
CA LEU A 11 1.18 6.31 3.51
C LEU A 11 2.57 5.69 3.44
N VAL A 12 3.33 5.70 4.54
CA VAL A 12 4.69 5.15 4.59
C VAL A 12 4.68 3.64 4.38
N TYR A 13 3.87 2.91 5.15
CA TYR A 13 3.79 1.46 5.04
C TYR A 13 3.06 1.01 3.76
N GLY A 14 2.06 1.76 3.30
CA GLY A 14 1.42 1.54 2.00
C GLY A 14 2.39 1.75 0.82
N GLY A 15 3.20 2.81 0.89
CA GLY A 15 4.26 3.07 -0.07
C GLY A 15 5.33 1.98 -0.10
N LEU A 16 5.79 1.52 1.07
CA LEU A 16 6.74 0.41 1.18
C LEU A 16 6.16 -0.89 0.62
N PHE A 17 4.89 -1.17 0.93
CA PHE A 17 4.15 -2.29 0.36
C PHE A 17 4.12 -2.23 -1.17
N LEU A 18 3.77 -1.08 -1.75
CA LEU A 18 3.73 -0.87 -3.20
C LEU A 18 5.11 -1.01 -3.85
N TYR A 19 6.14 -0.46 -3.20
CA TYR A 19 7.52 -0.57 -3.65
C TYR A 19 7.97 -2.04 -3.71
N THR A 20 7.71 -2.78 -2.64
CA THR A 20 8.10 -4.20 -2.52
C THR A 20 7.30 -5.08 -3.50
N ALA A 21 6.02 -4.77 -3.70
CA ALA A 21 5.16 -5.43 -4.70
C ALA A 21 5.63 -5.17 -6.14
N ARG A 22 6.27 -4.02 -6.40
CA ARG A 22 6.82 -3.66 -7.72
C ARG A 22 8.16 -4.32 -7.98
N LEU A 23 9.02 -4.41 -6.97
CA LEU A 23 10.35 -5.03 -7.07
C LEU A 23 10.26 -6.53 -7.33
N SER A 24 9.26 -7.20 -6.75
CA SER A 24 9.01 -8.62 -7.00
C SER A 24 8.46 -8.84 -8.41
N SER A 25 9.37 -9.09 -9.35
CA SER A 25 9.08 -9.39 -10.76
C SER A 25 9.66 -10.75 -11.12
N SER A 26 9.17 -11.81 -10.48
CA SER A 26 9.56 -13.18 -10.83
C SER A 26 8.79 -13.68 -12.06
N ASN A 27 9.49 -14.38 -12.97
CA ASN A 27 8.88 -15.08 -14.10
C ASN A 27 8.04 -16.30 -13.66
N ASN A 28 8.26 -16.80 -12.44
CA ASN A 28 7.49 -17.91 -11.90
C ASN A 28 6.19 -17.39 -11.25
N LYS A 29 5.05 -17.78 -11.83
CA LYS A 29 3.71 -17.39 -11.36
C LYS A 29 3.48 -17.75 -9.89
N ILE A 30 3.97 -18.90 -9.44
CA ILE A 30 3.75 -19.39 -8.06
C ILE A 30 4.46 -18.47 -7.05
N ILE A 31 5.74 -18.17 -7.30
CA ILE A 31 6.55 -17.28 -6.45
C ILE A 31 5.94 -15.87 -6.47
N PHE A 32 5.47 -15.41 -7.63
CA PHE A 32 4.80 -14.11 -7.75
C PHE A 32 3.52 -14.03 -6.91
N TYR A 33 2.62 -15.01 -6.99
CA TYR A 33 1.39 -15.01 -6.18
C TYR A 33 1.68 -15.18 -4.68
N GLY A 34 2.61 -16.07 -4.31
CA GLY A 34 3.02 -16.27 -2.92
C GLY A 34 3.56 -14.98 -2.28
N HIS A 35 4.38 -14.24 -3.02
CA HIS A 35 4.90 -12.93 -2.59
C HIS A 35 3.78 -11.91 -2.35
N TYR A 36 2.80 -11.84 -3.26
CA TYR A 36 1.67 -10.93 -3.10
C TYR A 36 0.79 -11.29 -1.90
N ILE A 37 0.51 -12.58 -1.67
CA ILE A 37 -0.24 -13.05 -0.50
C ILE A 37 0.49 -12.68 0.79
N PHE A 38 1.80 -12.94 0.86
CA PHE A 38 2.63 -12.58 2.01
C PHE A 38 2.56 -11.07 2.30
N LEU A 39 2.71 -10.24 1.28
CA LEU A 39 2.61 -8.79 1.42
C LEU A 39 1.23 -8.35 1.93
N ILE A 40 0.14 -8.96 1.43
CA ILE A 40 -1.23 -8.62 1.87
C ILE A 40 -1.41 -8.97 3.35
N VAL A 41 -0.95 -10.15 3.77
CA VAL A 41 -0.97 -10.55 5.19
C VAL A 41 -0.20 -9.55 6.05
N LEU A 42 1.00 -9.16 5.61
CA LEU A 42 1.82 -8.17 6.32
C LEU A 42 1.13 -6.80 6.43
N TYR A 43 0.48 -6.35 5.36
CA TYR A 43 -0.28 -5.10 5.37
C TYR A 43 -1.46 -5.13 6.35
N CYS A 44 -2.18 -6.26 6.42
CA CYS A 44 -3.24 -6.45 7.41
C CYS A 44 -2.69 -6.42 8.84
N LEU A 45 -1.57 -7.09 9.10
CA LEU A 45 -0.92 -7.07 10.42
C LEU A 45 -0.51 -5.66 10.85
N ILE A 46 0.08 -4.88 9.93
CA ILE A 46 0.46 -3.49 10.19
C ILE A 46 -0.79 -2.64 10.46
N SER A 47 -1.87 -2.82 9.70
CA SER A 47 -3.12 -2.09 9.91
C SER A 47 -3.73 -2.38 11.29
N ILE A 48 -3.68 -3.65 11.72
CA ILE A 48 -4.11 -4.06 13.07
C ILE A 48 -3.20 -3.42 14.14
N ALA A 49 -1.88 -3.43 13.93
CA ALA A 49 -0.94 -2.81 14.87
C ALA A 49 -1.20 -1.29 15.02
N ILE A 50 -1.42 -0.57 13.91
CA ILE A 50 -1.78 0.85 13.91
C ILE A 50 -3.07 1.08 14.72
N TRP A 51 -4.06 0.22 14.54
CA TRP A 51 -5.32 0.29 15.31
C TRP A 51 -5.09 0.13 16.82
N PHE A 52 -4.33 -0.88 17.23
CA PHE A 52 -4.01 -1.09 18.65
C PHE A 52 -3.24 0.09 19.25
N ILE A 53 -2.22 0.60 18.55
CA ILE A 53 -1.45 1.78 18.99
C ILE A 53 -2.37 3.00 19.14
N TYR A 54 -3.31 3.20 18.20
CA TYR A 54 -4.30 4.26 18.30
C TYR A 54 -5.17 4.11 19.55
N LYS A 55 -5.75 2.93 19.80
CA LYS A 55 -6.62 2.70 20.97
C LYS A 55 -5.88 2.85 22.30
N VAL A 56 -4.65 2.34 22.40
CA VAL A 56 -3.82 2.51 23.61
C VAL A 56 -3.57 3.98 23.88
N ASN A 57 -3.23 4.76 22.85
CA ASN A 57 -3.00 6.19 23.01
C ASN A 57 -4.28 6.98 23.33
N GLU A 58 -5.42 6.62 22.75
CA GLU A 58 -6.72 7.24 23.07
C GLU A 58 -7.07 7.04 24.54
N VAL A 59 -6.87 5.82 25.06
CA VAL A 59 -7.06 5.51 26.49
C VAL A 59 -6.08 6.30 27.36
N HIS A 60 -4.80 6.34 27.00
CA HIS A 60 -3.79 7.09 27.76
C HIS A 60 -4.11 8.59 27.83
N ILE A 61 -4.52 9.21 26.73
CA ILE A 61 -4.92 10.61 26.69
C ILE A 61 -6.16 10.83 27.57
N ASN A 62 -7.21 10.03 27.40
CA ASN A 62 -8.45 10.20 28.16
C ASN A 62 -8.24 10.01 29.66
N TYR A 63 -7.37 9.08 30.07
CA TYR A 63 -7.07 8.82 31.49
C TYR A 63 -6.26 9.95 32.14
N HIS A 64 -5.34 10.60 31.42
CA HIS A 64 -4.45 11.62 31.98
C HIS A 64 -4.87 13.07 31.68
N SER A 65 -5.87 13.29 30.82
CA SER A 65 -6.24 14.64 30.39
C SER A 65 -7.09 15.41 31.41
N GLY A 66 -7.84 14.70 32.28
CA GLY A 66 -8.79 15.33 33.21
C GLY A 66 -10.02 15.97 32.52
N TYR A 67 -10.15 15.83 31.20
CA TYR A 67 -11.29 16.29 30.41
C TYR A 67 -12.26 15.13 30.14
N GLU A 68 -13.46 15.45 29.64
CA GLU A 68 -14.39 14.43 29.15
C GLU A 68 -13.74 13.58 28.05
N PRO A 69 -14.03 12.27 28.02
CA PRO A 69 -13.38 11.36 27.09
C PRO A 69 -13.71 11.74 25.64
N ILE A 70 -12.67 12.02 24.87
CA ILE A 70 -12.79 12.32 23.44
C ILE A 70 -12.57 11.01 22.68
N SER A 71 -13.52 10.66 21.80
CA SER A 71 -13.40 9.52 20.90
C SER A 71 -13.37 9.99 19.45
N LEU A 72 -12.24 9.74 18.78
CA LEU A 72 -12.08 9.96 17.33
C LEU A 72 -12.10 8.64 16.56
N THR A 73 -12.60 7.58 17.20
CA THR A 73 -12.58 6.20 16.70
C THR A 73 -13.19 6.10 15.29
N ASN A 74 -14.33 6.73 15.03
CA ASN A 74 -14.97 6.70 13.70
C ASN A 74 -14.09 7.31 12.61
N LYS A 75 -13.40 8.42 12.92
CA LYS A 75 -12.48 9.08 11.97
C LYS A 75 -11.24 8.21 11.72
N ALA A 76 -10.73 7.54 12.76
CA ALA A 76 -9.60 6.62 12.64
C ALA A 76 -9.95 5.42 11.75
N ILE A 77 -11.09 4.75 11.98
CA ILE A 77 -11.56 3.62 11.15
C ILE A 77 -11.73 4.07 9.70
N PHE A 78 -12.44 5.19 9.48
CA PHE A 78 -12.67 5.72 8.14
C PHE A 78 -11.35 5.98 7.40
N THR A 79 -10.38 6.57 8.09
CA THR A 79 -9.05 6.84 7.53
C THR A 79 -8.34 5.55 7.12
N ILE A 80 -8.30 4.54 8.00
CA ILE A 80 -7.68 3.24 7.72
C ILE A 80 -8.30 2.63 6.46
N VAL A 81 -9.64 2.58 6.38
CA VAL A 81 -10.36 1.99 5.25
C VAL A 81 -10.10 2.75 3.94
N CYS A 82 -10.20 4.08 3.95
CA CYS A 82 -9.93 4.89 2.76
C CYS A 82 -8.51 4.70 2.24
N PHE A 83 -7.51 4.64 3.13
CA PHE A 83 -6.12 4.42 2.73
C PHE A 83 -5.86 2.98 2.24
N SER A 84 -6.57 1.98 2.76
CA SER A 84 -6.52 0.63 2.20
C SER A 84 -7.07 0.58 0.77
N ILE A 85 -8.21 1.23 0.51
CA ILE A 85 -8.78 1.34 -0.84
C ILE A 85 -7.83 2.08 -1.78
N TYR A 86 -7.26 3.20 -1.33
CA TYR A 86 -6.26 3.98 -2.08
C TYR A 86 -5.06 3.13 -2.50
N ASN A 87 -4.48 2.34 -1.59
CA ASN A 87 -3.38 1.43 -1.90
C ASN A 87 -3.79 0.37 -2.92
N LEU A 88 -5.01 -0.17 -2.82
CA LEU A 88 -5.55 -1.16 -3.76
C LEU A 88 -5.64 -0.60 -5.18
N ILE A 89 -6.14 0.64 -5.32
CA ILE A 89 -6.20 1.37 -6.60
C ILE A 89 -4.77 1.57 -7.15
N LEU A 90 -3.82 1.98 -6.32
CA LEU A 90 -2.44 2.19 -6.74
C LEU A 90 -1.76 0.92 -7.27
N ILE A 91 -2.02 -0.25 -6.67
CA ILE A 91 -1.52 -1.53 -7.19
C ILE A 91 -2.06 -1.78 -8.61
N LEU A 92 -3.36 -1.57 -8.82
CA LEU A 92 -4.01 -1.79 -10.12
C LEU A 92 -3.44 -0.85 -11.19
N VAL A 93 -3.28 0.43 -10.86
CA VAL A 93 -2.69 1.43 -11.74
C VAL A 93 -1.23 1.09 -12.06
N SER A 94 -0.44 0.72 -11.07
CA SER A 94 0.97 0.31 -11.24
C SER A 94 1.11 -0.88 -12.19
N LYS A 95 0.25 -1.90 -12.05
CA LYS A 95 0.21 -3.05 -12.97
C LYS A 95 -0.13 -2.64 -14.41
N ARG A 96 -1.12 -1.76 -14.60
CA ARG A 96 -1.49 -1.25 -15.93
C ARG A 96 -0.35 -0.47 -16.59
N LEU A 97 0.32 0.41 -15.84
CA LEU A 97 1.45 1.20 -16.33
C LEU A 97 2.65 0.32 -16.74
N LYS A 98 3.00 -0.68 -15.92
CA LYS A 98 4.09 -1.63 -16.25
C LYS A 98 3.81 -2.41 -17.54
N ARG A 99 2.56 -2.85 -17.74
CA ARG A 99 2.15 -3.56 -18.96
C ARG A 99 2.29 -2.67 -20.20
N LYS A 100 1.81 -1.42 -20.13
CA LYS A 100 1.91 -0.45 -21.24
C LYS A 100 3.38 -0.17 -21.60
N SER A 101 4.24 0.03 -20.61
CA SER A 101 5.68 0.26 -20.83
C SER A 101 6.35 -0.94 -21.51
N LEU A 102 6.01 -2.17 -21.13
CA LEU A 102 6.59 -3.38 -21.73
C LEU A 102 6.15 -3.56 -23.19
N VAL A 103 4.89 -3.25 -23.52
CA VAL A 103 4.39 -3.25 -24.91
C VAL A 103 5.15 -2.23 -25.76
N LEU A 104 5.30 -0.99 -25.28
CA LEU A 104 6.03 0.06 -26.00
C LEU A 104 7.50 -0.33 -26.27
N LYS A 105 8.18 -0.93 -25.28
CA LYS A 105 9.55 -1.43 -25.46
C LYS A 105 9.64 -2.54 -26.51
N LYS A 106 8.65 -3.43 -26.56
CA LYS A 106 8.59 -4.50 -27.58
C LYS A 106 8.36 -3.94 -28.99
N VAL A 107 7.47 -2.96 -29.14
CA VAL A 107 7.21 -2.30 -30.44
C VAL A 107 8.47 -1.59 -30.93
N ALA A 108 9.10 -0.76 -30.08
CA ALA A 108 10.34 -0.07 -30.44
C ALA A 108 11.50 -1.02 -30.79
N ALA A 109 11.58 -2.20 -30.17
CA ALA A 109 12.58 -3.20 -30.50
C ALA A 109 12.31 -3.91 -31.84
N LEU A 110 11.03 -4.08 -32.21
CA LEU A 110 10.63 -4.63 -33.51
C LEU A 110 10.90 -3.64 -34.65
N GLU A 111 10.62 -2.35 -34.44
CA GLU A 111 10.92 -1.30 -35.42
C GLU A 111 12.42 -1.24 -35.75
N ARG A 112 13.30 -1.26 -34.73
CA ARG A 112 14.75 -1.30 -34.96
C ARG A 112 15.20 -2.52 -35.76
N LYS A 113 14.66 -3.70 -35.45
CA LYS A 113 14.97 -4.93 -36.19
C LYS A 113 14.50 -4.90 -37.64
N LEU A 114 13.43 -4.15 -37.93
CA LEU A 114 12.93 -3.95 -39.28
C LEU A 114 13.85 -2.99 -40.06
N GLU A 115 14.34 -1.94 -39.41
CA GLU A 115 15.31 -1.00 -39.99
C GLU A 115 16.67 -1.67 -40.26
N GLU A 116 17.15 -2.55 -39.38
CA GLU A 116 18.41 -3.29 -39.57
C GLU A 116 18.36 -4.34 -40.71
N ASN A 117 17.17 -4.80 -41.11
CA ASN A 117 16.98 -5.79 -42.18
C ASN A 117 16.61 -5.16 -43.55
N LYS A 118 16.55 -3.84 -43.63
CA LYS A 118 16.29 -3.07 -44.87
C LYS A 118 17.59 -2.53 -45.44
#